data_AF-A0A2V6AHQ8-F1
#
_entry.id   AF-A0A2V6AHQ8-F1
#
_cell.length_a   1.000
_cell.length_b   1.000
_cell.length_c   1.000
_cell.angle_alpha   90.00
_cell.angle_beta   90.00
_cell.angle_gamma   90.00
#
_symmetry.space_group_name_H-M   'P 1'
#
loop_
_entity.id
_entity.type
_entity.pdbx_description
1 polymer ?
#
loop_
_entity_poly.entity_id
_entity_poly.type
_entity_poly.pdbx_seq_one_letter_code
_entity_poly.pdbx_strand_id
1 'polypeptide(L)'
;MKNRNWQTAAGDIEPPIRLAVFGDPVAYSLSPQMQNAALRACEIGMQYARFHIRANELRSALRFLRDLDFIGINLTVPHKIAGFTQIDDADESASRAGAVNTIRVRDSRLIGSNTDGEGFLRAIRNEFSVDVRDLRVMLVGAGGGTGHAIAWQCALENCERLVLVNRTYEKAQALA
;
A
#
# COMPACT_ATOMS: atom_id res chain seq x y z
N MET A 1 29.98 10.98 -3.45
CA MET A 1 29.42 9.75 -4.05
C MET A 1 28.70 10.17 -5.32
N LYS A 2 29.05 9.57 -6.48
CA LYS A 2 28.62 10.04 -7.81
C LYS A 2 27.09 10.04 -7.93
N ASN A 3 26.51 11.19 -8.27
CA ASN A 3 25.16 11.35 -8.80
C ASN A 3 24.95 10.37 -9.96
N ARG A 4 24.34 9.20 -9.68
CA ARG A 4 23.75 8.37 -10.72
C ARG A 4 22.41 8.99 -11.06
N ASN A 5 22.42 9.85 -12.07
CA ASN A 5 21.22 10.47 -12.59
C ASN A 5 20.29 9.37 -13.10
N TRP A 6 19.07 9.27 -12.54
CA TRP A 6 18.04 8.30 -12.96
C TRP A 6 17.82 8.33 -14.47
N GLN A 7 17.89 9.54 -15.03
CA GLN A 7 17.79 9.79 -16.47
C GLN A 7 18.84 9.03 -17.29
N THR A 8 20.01 8.70 -16.72
CA THR A 8 21.04 7.91 -17.42
C THR A 8 20.81 6.41 -17.28
N ALA A 9 20.12 5.96 -16.23
CA ALA A 9 19.80 4.54 -16.00
C ALA A 9 18.47 4.11 -16.65
N ALA A 10 17.53 5.04 -16.76
CA ALA A 10 16.21 4.86 -17.38
C ALA A 10 16.11 5.50 -18.78
N GLY A 11 17.24 6.00 -19.31
CA GLY A 11 17.32 6.99 -20.40
C GLY A 11 16.68 6.67 -21.74
N ASP A 12 16.14 5.46 -21.92
CA ASP A 12 15.48 5.04 -23.15
C ASP A 12 14.05 4.47 -22.90
N ILE A 13 13.52 4.57 -21.68
CA ILE A 13 12.20 4.01 -21.33
C ILE A 13 11.12 5.07 -21.54
N GLU A 14 10.38 4.95 -22.64
CA GLU A 14 9.21 5.78 -22.95
C GLU A 14 7.92 4.93 -22.93
N PRO A 15 6.89 5.29 -22.15
CA PRO A 15 6.86 6.38 -21.18
C PRO A 15 7.70 6.11 -19.92
N PRO A 16 8.13 7.11 -19.15
CA PRO A 16 9.01 6.90 -18.00
C PRO A 16 8.33 6.14 -16.85
N ILE A 17 9.10 5.32 -16.13
CA ILE A 17 8.64 4.68 -14.89
C ILE A 17 8.66 5.71 -13.76
N ARG A 18 7.46 6.09 -13.30
CA ARG A 18 7.27 7.06 -12.19
C ARG A 18 6.36 6.53 -11.08
N LEU A 19 5.85 5.31 -11.25
CA LEU A 19 5.01 4.60 -10.31
C LEU A 19 5.53 3.18 -10.09
N ALA A 20 5.32 2.62 -8.90
CA ALA A 20 5.71 1.23 -8.66
C ALA A 20 5.02 0.55 -7.49
N VAL A 21 5.24 -0.76 -7.37
CA VAL A 21 5.02 -1.55 -6.15
C VAL A 21 6.34 -2.08 -5.61
N PHE A 22 6.57 -1.93 -4.30
CA PHE A 22 7.67 -2.54 -3.57
C PHE A 22 7.18 -3.71 -2.72
N GLY A 23 7.91 -4.83 -2.76
CA GLY A 23 7.57 -6.03 -1.99
C GLY A 23 8.71 -7.04 -1.93
N ASP A 24 8.55 -8.04 -1.06
CA ASP A 24 9.47 -9.17 -0.92
C ASP A 24 8.69 -10.44 -0.47
N PRO A 25 8.33 -11.35 -1.40
CA PRO A 25 8.48 -11.26 -2.85
C PRO A 25 7.42 -10.36 -3.50
N VAL A 26 7.76 -9.68 -4.60
CA VAL A 26 6.82 -8.83 -5.36
C VAL A 26 6.36 -9.43 -6.69
N ALA A 27 6.98 -10.54 -7.14
CA ALA A 27 6.80 -11.08 -8.49
C ALA A 27 5.33 -11.37 -8.85
N TYR A 28 4.53 -11.80 -7.89
CA TYR A 28 3.12 -12.16 -8.07
C TYR A 28 2.15 -10.98 -8.02
N SER A 29 2.63 -9.75 -7.81
CA SER A 29 1.75 -8.58 -7.74
C SER A 29 1.06 -8.36 -9.09
N LEU A 30 -0.27 -8.29 -9.11
CA LEU A 30 -1.03 -7.93 -10.31
C LEU A 30 -1.06 -6.41 -10.57
N SER A 31 -0.56 -5.60 -9.62
CA SER A 31 -0.65 -4.14 -9.67
C SER A 31 -0.14 -3.55 -10.98
N PRO A 32 1.02 -3.96 -11.56
CA PRO A 32 1.46 -3.40 -12.83
C PRO A 32 0.54 -3.72 -14.01
N GLN A 33 -0.08 -4.90 -14.07
CA GLN A 33 -1.00 -5.21 -15.17
C GLN A 33 -2.22 -4.29 -15.09
N MET A 34 -2.79 -4.15 -13.89
CA MET A 34 -3.96 -3.31 -13.62
C MET A 34 -3.65 -1.82 -13.80
N GLN A 35 -2.57 -1.32 -13.20
CA GLN A 35 -2.21 0.10 -13.21
C GLN A 35 -1.74 0.55 -14.59
N ASN A 36 -0.93 -0.22 -15.31
CA ASN A 36 -0.55 0.16 -16.67
C ASN A 36 -1.75 0.13 -17.64
N ALA A 37 -2.74 -0.75 -17.42
CA ALA A 37 -3.98 -0.70 -18.20
C ALA A 37 -4.76 0.60 -17.92
N ALA A 38 -4.88 1.00 -16.66
CA ALA A 38 -5.54 2.26 -16.27
C ALA A 38 -4.78 3.50 -16.82
N LEU A 39 -3.45 3.53 -16.71
CA LEU A 39 -2.62 4.62 -17.23
C LEU A 39 -2.82 4.80 -18.75
N ARG A 40 -2.85 3.69 -19.51
CA ARG A 40 -3.13 3.74 -20.95
C ARG A 40 -4.54 4.23 -21.26
N ALA A 41 -5.55 3.74 -20.54
CA ALA A 41 -6.94 4.14 -20.75
C ALA A 41 -7.19 5.63 -20.44
N CYS A 42 -6.40 6.20 -19.53
CA CYS A 42 -6.47 7.62 -19.16
C CYS A 42 -5.44 8.49 -19.91
N GLU A 43 -4.70 7.95 -20.88
CA GLU A 43 -3.67 8.66 -21.66
C GLU A 43 -2.58 9.33 -20.80
N ILE A 44 -2.25 8.71 -19.66
CA ILE A 44 -1.20 9.20 -18.74
C ILE A 44 0.15 8.63 -19.17
N GLY A 45 1.06 9.50 -19.60
CA GLY A 45 2.42 9.16 -20.09
C GLY A 45 3.39 8.72 -18.99
N MET A 46 3.07 7.64 -18.27
CA MET A 46 3.92 7.04 -17.24
C MET A 46 3.77 5.52 -17.24
N GLN A 47 4.76 4.82 -16.66
CA GLN A 47 4.71 3.38 -16.39
C GLN A 47 4.69 3.07 -14.90
N TYR A 48 4.06 1.93 -14.58
CA TYR A 48 4.02 1.32 -13.26
C TYR A 48 4.84 0.03 -13.25
N ALA A 49 5.86 -0.06 -12.39
CA ALA A 49 6.77 -1.21 -12.32
C ALA A 49 6.71 -1.99 -10.98
N ARG A 50 7.35 -3.16 -10.94
CA ARG A 50 7.61 -3.88 -9.68
C ARG A 50 9.08 -3.72 -9.33
N PHE A 51 9.37 -3.43 -8.06
CA PHE A 51 10.72 -3.52 -7.54
C PHE A 51 10.74 -4.49 -6.36
N HIS A 52 11.59 -5.51 -6.47
CA HIS A 52 11.88 -6.39 -5.36
C HIS A 52 12.79 -5.62 -4.41
N ILE A 53 12.30 -5.31 -3.21
CA ILE A 53 13.04 -4.56 -2.19
C ILE A 53 13.04 -5.41 -0.94
N ARG A 54 14.21 -5.80 -0.42
CA ARG A 54 14.29 -6.55 0.84
C ARG A 54 13.96 -5.66 2.04
N ALA A 55 13.60 -6.27 3.16
CA ALA A 55 13.24 -5.53 4.37
C ALA A 55 14.34 -4.56 4.84
N ASN A 56 15.61 -4.94 4.75
CA ASN A 56 16.76 -4.09 5.11
C ASN A 56 17.09 -3.01 4.06
N GLU A 57 16.51 -3.09 2.86
CA GLU A 57 16.73 -2.15 1.76
C GLU A 57 15.65 -1.06 1.71
N LEU A 58 14.49 -1.28 2.36
CA LEU A 58 13.31 -0.39 2.29
C LEU A 58 13.64 1.08 2.57
N ARG A 59 14.39 1.37 3.64
CA ARG A 59 14.78 2.74 4.01
C ARG A 59 15.56 3.44 2.91
N SER A 60 16.50 2.72 2.30
CA SER A 60 17.29 3.26 1.20
C SER A 60 16.42 3.45 -0.05
N ALA A 61 15.54 2.51 -0.35
CA ALA A 61 14.62 2.59 -1.49
C ALA A 61 13.67 3.80 -1.37
N LEU A 62 13.07 4.02 -0.18
CA LEU A 62 12.19 5.16 0.07
C LEU A 62 12.93 6.50 -0.03
N ARG A 63 14.19 6.57 0.40
CA ARG A 63 15.01 7.77 0.21
C ARG A 63 15.21 8.07 -1.28
N PHE A 64 15.50 7.06 -2.10
CA PHE A 64 15.69 7.25 -3.53
C PHE A 64 14.44 7.77 -4.24
N LEU A 65 13.22 7.45 -3.77
CA LEU A 65 12.00 8.03 -4.34
C LEU A 65 11.96 9.56 -4.33
N ARG A 66 12.73 10.21 -3.46
CA ARG A 66 12.82 11.67 -3.38
C ARG A 66 13.74 12.26 -4.45
N ASP A 67 14.71 11.47 -4.90
CA ASP A 67 15.78 11.86 -5.83
C ASP A 67 15.48 11.40 -7.26
N LEU A 68 14.72 10.32 -7.40
CA LEU A 68 14.23 9.76 -8.65
C LEU A 68 12.80 10.29 -8.83
N ASP A 69 12.44 10.75 -10.03
CA ASP A 69 11.17 11.44 -10.38
C ASP A 69 9.89 10.58 -10.25
N PHE A 70 9.82 9.75 -9.21
CA PHE A 70 8.64 8.99 -8.80
C PHE A 70 7.62 9.94 -8.19
N ILE A 71 6.36 9.74 -8.58
CA ILE A 71 5.24 10.48 -8.01
C ILE A 71 4.50 9.68 -6.94
N GLY A 72 4.72 8.36 -6.89
CA GLY A 72 4.16 7.52 -5.86
C GLY A 72 4.48 6.04 -6.03
N ILE A 73 4.24 5.28 -4.98
CA ILE A 73 4.42 3.82 -4.97
C ILE A 73 3.36 3.15 -4.09
N ASN A 74 3.20 1.85 -4.27
CA ASN A 74 2.56 0.97 -3.31
C ASN A 74 3.58 0.16 -2.52
N LEU A 75 3.25 -0.12 -1.26
CA LEU A 75 3.94 -1.11 -0.44
C LEU A 75 3.06 -2.35 -0.29
N THR A 76 3.65 -3.52 -0.53
CA THR A 76 3.05 -4.81 -0.20
C THR A 76 3.88 -5.54 0.85
N VAL A 77 3.50 -6.77 1.19
CA VAL A 77 4.21 -7.61 2.16
C VAL A 77 5.72 -7.64 1.85
N PRO A 78 6.60 -7.49 2.86
CA PRO A 78 6.32 -7.25 4.29
C PRO A 78 6.33 -5.77 4.70
N HIS A 79 6.34 -4.83 3.75
CA HIS A 79 6.77 -3.46 3.98
C HIS A 79 5.72 -2.51 4.57
N LYS A 80 4.44 -2.88 4.61
CA LYS A 80 3.37 -1.92 4.99
C LYS A 80 3.55 -1.31 6.38
N ILE A 81 3.92 -2.13 7.37
CA ILE A 81 4.14 -1.66 8.76
C ILE A 81 5.48 -0.92 8.86
N ALA A 82 6.54 -1.49 8.29
CA ALA A 82 7.88 -0.90 8.35
C ALA A 82 7.96 0.44 7.58
N GLY A 83 7.19 0.60 6.50
CA GLY A 83 7.12 1.83 5.72
C GLY A 83 6.40 2.95 6.45
N PHE A 84 5.41 2.63 7.31
CA PHE A 84 4.67 3.63 8.07
C PHE A 84 5.58 4.43 9.02
N THR A 85 6.66 3.84 9.53
CA THR A 85 7.64 4.52 10.39
C THR A 85 8.73 5.26 9.61
N GLN A 86 8.66 5.29 8.28
CA GLN A 86 9.69 5.82 7.38
C GLN A 86 9.17 6.88 6.39
N ILE A 87 7.90 7.23 6.49
CA ILE A 87 7.25 8.33 5.74
C ILE A 87 7.30 9.63 6.54
N ASP A 88 7.12 10.77 5.86
CA ASP A 88 7.18 12.10 6.49
C ASP A 88 5.82 12.57 7.03
N ASP A 89 4.73 12.05 6.47
CA ASP A 89 3.37 12.34 6.88
C ASP A 89 2.45 11.15 6.54
N ALA A 90 1.37 10.99 7.30
CA ALA A 90 0.37 9.95 7.09
C ALA A 90 -1.03 10.52 7.28
N ASP A 91 -1.94 10.16 6.38
CA ASP A 91 -3.35 10.47 6.59
C ASP A 91 -3.97 9.59 7.70
N GLU A 92 -5.23 9.85 8.03
CA GLU A 92 -5.94 9.09 9.05
C GLU A 92 -5.98 7.59 8.72
N SER A 93 -6.16 7.22 7.45
CA SER A 93 -6.25 5.81 7.04
C SER A 93 -4.97 5.03 7.37
N ALA A 94 -3.79 5.60 7.07
CA ALA A 94 -2.51 4.98 7.41
C ALA A 94 -2.25 5.00 8.91
N SER A 95 -2.55 6.13 9.56
CA SER A 95 -2.29 6.33 11.00
C SER A 95 -3.08 5.34 11.85
N ARG A 96 -4.35 5.14 11.54
CA ARG A 96 -5.22 4.19 12.26
C ARG A 96 -4.85 2.74 11.98
N ALA A 97 -4.51 2.43 10.72
CA ALA A 97 -4.08 1.07 10.37
C ALA A 97 -2.70 0.71 10.96
N GLY A 98 -1.89 1.70 11.37
CA GLY A 98 -0.49 1.50 11.75
C GLY A 98 0.35 0.95 10.59
N ALA A 99 -0.08 1.20 9.36
CA ALA A 99 0.47 0.60 8.16
C ALA A 99 0.15 1.46 6.93
N VAL A 100 1.11 1.59 6.03
CA VAL A 100 0.98 2.34 4.78
C VAL A 100 1.07 1.39 3.59
N ASN A 101 0.10 1.43 2.67
CA ASN A 101 0.14 0.63 1.43
C ASN A 101 0.35 1.51 0.18
N THR A 102 0.21 2.84 0.31
CA THR A 102 0.29 3.81 -0.78
C THR A 102 1.07 5.01 -0.29
N ILE A 103 2.09 5.43 -1.03
CA ILE A 103 2.91 6.60 -0.73
C ILE A 103 2.86 7.52 -1.94
N ARG A 104 2.50 8.78 -1.73
CA ARG A 104 2.63 9.85 -2.71
C ARG A 104 3.90 10.65 -2.42
N VAL A 105 4.63 11.02 -3.46
CA VAL A 105 5.79 11.89 -3.35
C VAL A 105 5.36 13.30 -3.74
N ARG A 106 5.49 14.26 -2.83
CA ARG A 106 5.15 15.67 -3.05
C ARG A 106 6.22 16.54 -2.42
N ASP A 107 6.86 17.40 -3.22
CA ASP A 107 7.91 18.31 -2.75
C ASP A 107 9.01 17.57 -1.94
N SER A 108 9.43 16.40 -2.46
CA SER A 108 10.37 15.46 -1.83
C SER A 108 9.92 14.88 -0.47
N ARG A 109 8.66 15.07 -0.07
CA ARG A 109 8.03 14.45 1.09
C ARG A 109 7.24 13.20 0.70
N LEU A 110 7.30 12.18 1.53
CA LEU A 110 6.57 10.93 1.43
C LEU A 110 5.30 11.02 2.28
N ILE A 111 4.15 11.08 1.62
CA ILE A 111 2.83 11.17 2.24
C ILE A 111 2.14 9.81 2.09
N GLY A 112 1.91 9.12 3.21
CA GLY A 112 1.35 7.79 3.25
C GLY A 112 -0.17 7.75 3.44
N SER A 113 -0.79 6.77 2.79
CA SER A 113 -2.18 6.38 3.02
C SER A 113 -2.33 4.84 3.03
N ASN A 114 -3.47 4.37 3.51
CA ASN A 114 -3.85 2.97 3.47
C ASN A 114 -5.22 2.79 2.80
N THR A 115 -5.20 2.25 1.57
CA THR A 115 -6.40 2.04 0.77
C THR A 115 -7.02 0.66 0.93
N ASP A 116 -6.44 -0.23 1.76
CA ASP A 116 -6.93 -1.62 1.88
C ASP A 116 -8.31 -1.67 2.56
N GLY A 117 -8.51 -0.89 3.64
CA GLY A 117 -9.75 -0.87 4.40
C GLY A 117 -10.93 -0.33 3.58
N GLU A 118 -10.79 0.87 3.03
CA GLU A 118 -11.82 1.46 2.16
C GLU A 118 -12.06 0.60 0.90
N GLY A 119 -10.98 0.07 0.31
CA GLY A 119 -11.06 -0.85 -0.82
C GLY A 119 -11.91 -2.09 -0.51
N PHE A 120 -11.76 -2.65 0.69
CA PHE A 120 -12.58 -3.76 1.16
C PHE A 120 -14.06 -3.40 1.29
N LEU A 121 -14.40 -2.27 1.93
CA LEU A 121 -15.80 -1.82 2.04
C LEU A 121 -16.45 -1.66 0.67
N ARG A 122 -15.74 -0.98 -0.24
CA ARG A 122 -16.21 -0.74 -1.61
C ARG A 122 -16.43 -2.06 -2.35
N ALA A 123 -15.53 -3.03 -2.19
CA ALA A 123 -15.67 -4.34 -2.80
C ALA A 123 -16.92 -5.08 -2.28
N ILE A 124 -17.14 -5.09 -0.95
CA ILE A 124 -18.32 -5.73 -0.35
C ILE A 124 -19.62 -5.09 -0.86
N ARG A 125 -19.71 -3.76 -0.81
CA ARG A 125 -20.89 -3.04 -1.29
C ARG A 125 -21.15 -3.29 -2.78
N ASN A 126 -20.12 -3.24 -3.62
CA ASN A 126 -20.28 -3.40 -5.06
C ASN A 126 -20.68 -4.83 -5.47
N GLU A 127 -20.09 -5.85 -4.85
CA GLU A 127 -20.31 -7.24 -5.25
C GLU A 127 -21.60 -7.80 -4.65
N PHE A 128 -21.93 -7.42 -3.42
CA PHE A 128 -23.01 -8.05 -2.65
C PHE A 128 -24.18 -7.10 -2.33
N SER A 129 -24.09 -5.82 -2.71
CA SER A 129 -25.12 -4.81 -2.42
C SER A 129 -25.50 -4.73 -0.94
N VAL A 130 -24.53 -4.97 -0.04
CA VAL A 130 -24.69 -4.94 1.41
C VAL A 130 -23.60 -4.08 2.03
N ASP A 131 -23.90 -3.43 3.15
CA ASP A 131 -22.93 -2.67 3.91
C ASP A 131 -22.33 -3.52 5.03
N VAL A 132 -21.04 -3.30 5.31
CA VAL A 132 -20.33 -4.03 6.37
C VAL A 132 -20.97 -3.85 7.75
N ARG A 133 -21.67 -2.73 7.98
CA ARG A 133 -22.43 -2.49 9.22
C ARG A 133 -23.51 -3.54 9.49
N ASP A 134 -24.07 -4.11 8.43
CA ASP A 134 -25.15 -5.10 8.51
C ASP A 134 -24.63 -6.54 8.60
N LEU A 135 -23.30 -6.72 8.74
CA LEU A 135 -22.64 -8.01 8.71
C LEU A 135 -21.98 -8.37 10.05
N ARG A 136 -21.93 -9.68 10.31
CA ARG A 136 -21.01 -10.28 11.28
C ARG A 136 -19.76 -10.72 10.53
N VAL A 137 -18.64 -10.11 10.84
CA VAL A 137 -17.37 -10.30 10.14
C VAL A 137 -16.41 -11.13 11.00
N MET A 138 -15.88 -12.19 10.41
CA MET A 138 -14.74 -12.93 10.97
C MET A 138 -13.53 -12.74 10.07
N LEU A 139 -12.49 -12.10 10.58
CA LEU A 139 -11.25 -11.84 9.86
C LEU A 139 -10.18 -12.87 10.24
N VAL A 140 -9.79 -13.69 9.27
CA VAL A 140 -8.71 -14.66 9.43
C VAL A 140 -7.40 -14.04 8.91
N GLY A 141 -6.47 -13.76 9.81
CA GLY A 141 -5.18 -13.12 9.50
C GLY A 141 -5.15 -11.63 9.86
N ALA A 142 -5.42 -11.30 11.13
CA ALA A 142 -5.48 -9.91 11.60
C ALA A 142 -4.12 -9.33 12.07
N GLY A 143 -2.99 -10.03 11.89
CA GLY A 143 -1.68 -9.61 12.45
C GLY A 143 -0.73 -8.90 11.49
N GLY A 144 -1.20 -8.46 10.32
CA GLY A 144 -0.40 -7.77 9.30
C GLY A 144 -1.12 -6.53 8.77
N GLY A 145 -0.41 -5.67 8.04
CA GLY A 145 -0.92 -4.34 7.66
C GLY A 145 -2.28 -4.33 6.95
N THR A 146 -2.55 -5.31 6.07
CA THR A 146 -3.88 -5.43 5.42
C THR A 146 -4.96 -5.82 6.43
N GLY A 147 -4.70 -6.82 7.27
CA GLY A 147 -5.66 -7.30 8.27
C GLY A 147 -5.99 -6.22 9.30
N HIS A 148 -4.99 -5.43 9.73
CA HIS A 148 -5.19 -4.28 10.62
C HIS A 148 -6.12 -3.25 9.97
N ALA A 149 -5.86 -2.87 8.72
CA ALA A 149 -6.67 -1.89 7.99
C ALA A 149 -8.13 -2.35 7.83
N ILE A 150 -8.36 -3.62 7.48
CA ILE A 150 -9.72 -4.17 7.32
C ILE A 150 -10.44 -4.26 8.67
N ALA A 151 -9.78 -4.78 9.71
CA ALA A 151 -10.38 -4.86 11.05
C ALA A 151 -10.79 -3.48 11.57
N TRP A 152 -9.89 -2.50 11.45
CA TRP A 152 -10.16 -1.13 11.82
C TRP A 152 -11.36 -0.55 11.05
N GLN A 153 -11.40 -0.74 9.73
CA GLN A 153 -12.48 -0.22 8.91
C GLN A 153 -13.84 -0.87 9.26
N CYS A 154 -13.87 -2.17 9.53
CA CYS A 154 -15.08 -2.86 10.00
C CYS A 154 -15.57 -2.30 11.34
N ALA A 155 -14.66 -2.00 12.27
CA ALA A 155 -14.98 -1.39 13.56
C ALA A 155 -15.52 0.04 13.38
N LEU A 156 -14.89 0.85 12.52
CA LEU A 156 -15.35 2.21 12.20
C LEU A 156 -16.77 2.23 11.61
N GLU A 157 -17.10 1.26 10.76
CA GLU A 157 -18.43 1.14 10.17
C GLU A 157 -19.48 0.58 11.13
N ASN A 158 -19.10 0.21 12.35
CA ASN A 158 -19.96 -0.43 13.36
C ASN A 158 -20.61 -1.72 12.83
N CYS A 159 -19.82 -2.65 12.30
CA CYS A 159 -20.32 -3.98 11.98
C CYS A 159 -20.94 -4.66 13.21
N GLU A 160 -22.00 -5.46 13.00
CA GLU A 160 -22.77 -6.10 14.08
C GLU A 160 -21.85 -6.91 15.02
N ARG A 161 -20.82 -7.55 14.46
CA ARG A 161 -19.80 -8.27 15.22
C ARG A 161 -18.51 -8.38 14.42
N LEU A 162 -17.37 -8.09 15.04
CA LEU A 162 -16.04 -8.37 14.48
C LEU A 162 -15.33 -9.43 15.31
N VAL A 163 -14.89 -10.52 14.65
CA VAL A 163 -14.10 -11.59 15.26
C VAL A 163 -12.73 -11.62 14.58
N LEU A 164 -11.67 -11.44 15.36
CA LEU A 164 -10.29 -11.50 14.85
C LEU A 164 -9.70 -12.88 15.15
N VAL A 165 -9.28 -13.58 14.08
CA VAL A 165 -8.61 -14.88 14.18
C VAL A 165 -7.20 -14.71 13.64
N ASN A 166 -6.20 -15.07 14.43
CA ASN A 166 -4.82 -15.03 14.00
C ASN A 166 -4.02 -16.19 14.61
N ARG A 167 -3.05 -16.70 13.86
CA ARG A 167 -2.18 -17.80 14.32
C ARG A 167 -1.43 -17.45 15.61
N THR A 168 -1.05 -16.19 15.77
CA THR A 168 -0.42 -15.65 16.98
C THR A 168 -1.45 -14.79 17.70
N TYR A 169 -1.92 -15.26 18.85
CA TYR A 169 -3.03 -14.65 19.59
C TYR A 169 -2.71 -13.20 20.00
N GLU A 170 -1.50 -12.96 20.47
CA GLU A 170 -1.03 -11.66 20.98
C GLU A 170 -1.16 -10.55 19.93
N LYS A 171 -0.97 -10.89 18.65
CA LYS A 171 -1.12 -9.93 17.55
C LYS A 171 -2.58 -9.53 17.31
N ALA A 172 -3.52 -10.48 17.46
CA ALA A 172 -4.94 -10.16 17.35
C ALA A 172 -5.41 -9.39 18.60
N GLN A 173 -4.92 -9.77 19.78
CA GLN A 173 -5.24 -9.11 21.03
C GLN A 173 -4.75 -7.66 21.07
N ALA A 174 -3.57 -7.36 20.53
CA ALA A 174 -3.06 -5.98 20.46
C ALA A 174 -3.90 -5.06 19.55
N LEU A 175 -4.72 -5.64 18.65
CA LEU A 175 -5.58 -4.91 17.72
C LEU A 175 -7.03 -4.81 18.21
N ALA A 176 -7.48 -5.71 19.07
CA ALA A 176 -8.85 -5.79 19.61
C ALA A 176 -9.06 -4.80 20.76
#